data_AF-A0A1F6CN82-F1
#
_entry.id   AF-A0A1F6CN82-F1
#
_cell.length_a   1.000
_cell.length_b   1.000
_cell.length_c   1.000
_cell.angle_alpha   90.00
_cell.angle_beta   90.00
_cell.angle_gamma   90.00
#
_symmetry.space_group_name_H-M   'P 1'
#
loop_
_entity.id
_entity.type
_entity.pdbx_description
1 polymer ?
#
loop_
_entity_poly.entity_id
_entity_poly.type
_entity_poly.pdbx_seq_one_letter_code
_entity_poly.pdbx_strand_id
1 'polypeptide(L)'
;MKTSTNPQGDVNGLYNAGSGLACSTGGVISSTTVQNISYTYDANGNITQISDMGSTTASRTVAYEYDDLNRLTLASTTAASSTPYRQSYSYDILGSITGLAISGATSTYTYANTGYANPHSVTSLAGTTYTYDKSGNVTSAGTKAFSWNYRDRLMQVATGTASTTYAYDNQNQRVRQTVLGVSTTTYAGKNFDKVATSTQATTTSYIFSGDILVATVVGNGTATTTYYVHPDHLGSTNVVTSASGTVVQTLEYYPYGSIRINVSSDSSSASRQFIAQYADLISALNYLNARYYNAASGQFISQDPMFVTLSADAYELLKDPQQLNSYSYARNNPISMSDPTGLLTQREQQIIQLQIQVIYLQVALINVYLGTAAAGSAFLDPIQGYQDATNKSGNVSTPEQIGANIGTSAAIATLLPAIRAGVASILKRSTQSVTDAAVASGRATNMSGTVHGNSLSYEGESYGYVLVNKSTKEIVKFGETIHPETRYPKAFLNQNNLELQVISAGSKAETHAWQHSMITEWYKDFGTLPAINKSFW
;
A
#
# COMPACT_ATOMS: atom_id res chain seq x y z
N MET A 1 -22.02 17.28 -0.40
CA MET A 1 -21.24 16.18 -0.97
C MET A 1 -22.19 15.12 -1.52
N LYS A 2 -22.18 14.86 -2.83
CA LYS A 2 -22.83 13.66 -3.39
C LYS A 2 -21.70 12.72 -3.79
N THR A 3 -21.60 11.62 -3.08
CA THR A 3 -20.65 10.54 -3.36
C THR A 3 -21.42 9.42 -4.05
N SER A 4 -20.90 8.89 -5.15
CA SER A 4 -21.32 7.58 -5.65
C SER A 4 -20.15 6.63 -5.50
N THR A 5 -20.35 5.54 -4.78
CA THR A 5 -19.37 4.47 -4.62
C THR A 5 -19.42 3.52 -5.81
N ASN A 6 -18.24 3.14 -6.32
CA ASN A 6 -18.11 2.02 -7.26
C ASN A 6 -18.09 0.68 -6.48
N PRO A 7 -18.09 -0.48 -7.18
CA PRO A 7 -18.11 -1.80 -6.55
C PRO A 7 -16.90 -2.13 -5.64
N GLN A 8 -15.85 -1.31 -5.68
CA GLN A 8 -14.61 -1.44 -4.90
C GLN A 8 -14.57 -0.50 -3.69
N GLY A 9 -15.61 0.33 -3.49
CA GLY A 9 -15.69 1.28 -2.38
C GLY A 9 -15.05 2.64 -2.65
N ASP A 10 -14.54 2.88 -3.86
CA ASP A 10 -13.96 4.18 -4.20
C ASP A 10 -15.05 5.22 -4.46
N VAL A 11 -14.79 6.41 -3.93
CA VAL A 11 -15.71 7.53 -3.95
C VAL A 11 -15.48 8.34 -5.22
N ASN A 12 -16.40 8.31 -6.18
CA ASN A 12 -16.43 9.36 -7.22
C ASN A 12 -16.74 10.69 -6.52
N GLY A 13 -15.73 11.55 -6.38
CA GLY A 13 -15.84 12.85 -5.75
C GLY A 13 -16.32 13.90 -6.74
N LEU A 14 -17.61 14.22 -6.72
CA LEU A 14 -18.11 15.46 -7.34
C LEU A 14 -18.02 16.59 -6.33
N TYR A 15 -17.04 17.48 -6.50
CA TYR A 15 -16.89 18.70 -5.68
C TYR A 15 -17.34 19.92 -6.49
N ASN A 16 -18.58 20.33 -6.23
CA ASN A 16 -19.14 21.57 -6.77
C ASN A 16 -18.80 22.74 -5.83
N ALA A 17 -18.19 23.80 -6.37
CA ALA A 17 -17.83 25.03 -5.64
C ALA A 17 -19.03 25.72 -4.98
N GLY A 18 -20.26 25.37 -5.38
CA GLY A 18 -21.50 25.87 -4.83
C GLY A 18 -22.15 25.03 -3.71
N SER A 19 -21.54 23.92 -3.30
CA SER A 19 -22.13 22.99 -2.31
C SER A 19 -21.30 22.80 -1.04
N GLY A 20 -20.26 23.62 -0.84
CA GLY A 20 -19.75 23.88 0.50
C GLY A 20 -20.90 24.32 1.38
N LEU A 21 -20.98 23.80 2.60
CA LEU A 21 -22.03 24.04 3.59
C LEU A 21 -22.46 25.52 3.65
N ALA A 22 -23.39 25.90 2.78
CA ALA A 22 -24.04 27.19 2.78
C ALA A 22 -25.47 26.95 3.23
N CYS A 23 -25.75 27.29 4.49
CA CYS A 23 -27.07 27.76 4.82
C CYS A 23 -27.21 29.14 4.13
N SER A 24 -27.71 29.16 2.90
CA SER A 24 -28.11 30.39 2.25
C SER A 24 -29.62 30.36 2.04
N THR A 25 -30.32 31.17 2.83
CA THR A 25 -31.65 31.66 2.48
C THR A 25 -31.54 32.49 1.20
N GLY A 26 -31.86 31.88 0.06
CA GLY A 26 -32.30 32.56 -1.16
C GLY A 26 -31.23 33.29 -1.98
N GLY A 27 -30.47 32.57 -2.81
CA GLY A 27 -29.67 33.15 -3.88
C GLY A 27 -29.17 32.09 -4.87
N VAL A 28 -29.33 32.31 -6.17
CA VAL A 28 -28.92 31.39 -7.24
C VAL A 28 -27.40 31.22 -7.22
N ILE A 29 -26.92 30.02 -6.91
CA ILE A 29 -25.49 29.67 -6.91
C ILE A 29 -25.08 29.29 -8.33
N SER A 30 -24.17 30.06 -8.94
CA SER A 30 -23.46 29.65 -10.16
C SER A 30 -22.59 28.43 -9.84
N SER A 31 -22.92 27.26 -10.40
CA SER A 31 -22.29 25.99 -10.04
C SER A 31 -21.05 25.69 -10.89
N THR A 32 -19.93 26.35 -10.61
CA THR A 32 -18.64 25.91 -11.18
C THR A 32 -18.23 24.58 -10.54
N THR A 33 -18.00 23.56 -11.36
CA THR A 33 -17.41 22.29 -10.90
C THR A 33 -15.90 22.47 -10.81
N VAL A 34 -15.32 22.35 -9.61
CA VAL A 34 -13.88 22.62 -9.39
C VAL A 34 -13.04 21.34 -9.41
N GLN A 35 -13.66 20.19 -9.19
CA GLN A 35 -13.07 18.88 -9.43
C GLN A 35 -14.15 17.94 -9.99
N ASN A 36 -13.75 17.11 -10.95
CA ASN A 36 -14.58 16.03 -11.48
C ASN A 36 -13.66 14.85 -11.79
N ILE A 37 -13.33 14.07 -10.76
CA ILE A 37 -12.31 13.04 -10.84
C ILE A 37 -12.95 11.67 -11.05
N SER A 38 -12.41 10.93 -12.02
CA SER A 38 -12.78 9.54 -12.31
C SER A 38 -11.53 8.68 -12.51
N TYR A 39 -11.68 7.40 -12.25
CA TYR A 39 -10.59 6.43 -12.20
C TYR A 39 -10.89 5.22 -13.08
N THR A 40 -9.85 4.65 -13.66
CA THR A 40 -9.90 3.29 -14.25
C THR A 40 -8.82 2.44 -13.60
N TYR A 41 -9.03 1.12 -13.59
CA TYR A 41 -8.19 0.19 -12.86
C TYR A 41 -7.84 -1.02 -13.72
N ASP A 42 -6.70 -1.64 -13.43
CA ASP A 42 -6.38 -2.99 -13.90
C ASP A 42 -6.99 -4.07 -12.99
N ALA A 43 -6.77 -5.34 -13.34
CA ALA A 43 -7.27 -6.48 -12.56
C ALA A 43 -6.59 -6.64 -11.18
N ASN A 44 -5.42 -6.03 -10.98
CA ASN A 44 -4.69 -6.04 -9.71
C ASN A 44 -5.12 -4.88 -8.79
N GLY A 45 -5.99 -3.99 -9.27
CA GLY A 45 -6.49 -2.84 -8.53
C GLY A 45 -5.59 -1.59 -8.63
N ASN A 46 -4.57 -1.58 -9.49
CA ASN A 46 -3.80 -0.37 -9.73
C ASN A 46 -4.62 0.63 -10.57
N ILE A 47 -4.50 1.92 -10.27
CA ILE A 47 -5.15 2.96 -11.06
C ILE A 47 -4.42 3.12 -12.41
N THR A 48 -5.06 2.77 -13.52
CA THR A 48 -4.52 2.89 -14.89
C THR A 48 -4.84 4.22 -15.55
N GLN A 49 -5.82 4.97 -15.04
CA GLN A 49 -6.11 6.31 -15.52
C GLN A 49 -6.76 7.15 -14.42
N ILE A 50 -6.38 8.44 -14.38
CA ILE A 50 -7.10 9.48 -13.64
C ILE A 50 -7.54 10.54 -14.64
N SER A 51 -8.83 10.85 -14.65
CA SER A 51 -9.39 11.96 -15.43
C SER A 51 -10.02 12.97 -14.47
N ASP A 52 -9.51 14.20 -14.46
CA ASP A 52 -10.08 15.35 -13.75
C ASP A 52 -10.59 16.39 -14.76
N MET A 53 -11.91 16.53 -14.83
CA MET A 53 -12.61 17.45 -15.72
C MET A 53 -13.17 18.68 -14.98
N GLY A 54 -12.60 19.02 -13.82
CA GLY A 54 -12.89 20.26 -13.11
C GLY A 54 -12.49 21.50 -13.93
N SER A 55 -13.24 22.60 -13.79
CA SER A 55 -12.96 23.87 -14.46
C SER A 55 -11.79 24.63 -13.82
N THR A 56 -10.61 24.01 -13.77
CA THR A 56 -9.37 24.57 -13.21
C THR A 56 -8.20 24.37 -14.17
N THR A 57 -7.04 24.95 -13.86
CA THR A 57 -5.81 24.76 -14.65
C THR A 57 -5.25 23.35 -14.58
N ALA A 58 -5.71 22.53 -13.63
CA ALA A 58 -5.31 21.13 -13.43
C ALA A 58 -6.16 20.11 -14.20
N SER A 59 -7.13 20.55 -15.02
CA SER A 59 -7.93 19.63 -15.82
C SER A 59 -7.06 18.79 -16.76
N ARG A 60 -7.24 17.47 -16.70
CA ARG A 60 -6.37 16.51 -17.40
C ARG A 60 -6.95 15.11 -17.41
N THR A 61 -6.42 14.30 -18.32
CA THR A 61 -6.46 12.84 -18.25
C THR A 61 -5.03 12.33 -18.27
N VAL A 62 -4.68 11.47 -17.31
CA VAL A 62 -3.36 10.85 -17.17
C VAL A 62 -3.52 9.35 -17.21
N ALA A 63 -2.75 8.69 -18.07
CA ALA A 63 -2.63 7.24 -18.12
C ALA A 63 -1.40 6.78 -17.34
N TYR A 64 -1.54 5.63 -16.68
CA TYR A 64 -0.50 5.01 -15.87
C TYR A 64 -0.27 3.56 -16.32
N GLU A 65 0.99 3.14 -16.34
CA GLU A 65 1.38 1.74 -16.61
C GLU A 65 2.25 1.24 -15.47
N TYR A 66 2.23 -0.08 -15.25
CA TYR A 66 2.92 -0.76 -14.17
C TYR A 66 3.69 -1.97 -14.70
N ASP A 67 4.70 -2.41 -13.95
CA ASP A 67 5.31 -3.72 -14.16
C ASP A 67 4.56 -4.84 -13.42
N ASP A 68 5.07 -6.07 -13.53
CA ASP A 68 4.52 -7.27 -12.91
C ASP A 68 4.57 -7.26 -11.37
N LEU A 69 5.39 -6.38 -10.78
CA LEU A 69 5.47 -6.14 -9.35
C LEU A 69 4.60 -4.94 -8.91
N ASN A 70 3.72 -4.46 -9.79
CA ASN A 70 2.85 -3.30 -9.59
C ASN A 70 3.61 -1.98 -9.35
N ARG A 71 4.85 -1.85 -9.82
CA ARG A 71 5.63 -0.60 -9.73
C ARG A 71 5.32 0.29 -10.94
N LEU A 72 5.21 1.59 -10.71
CA LEU A 72 4.83 2.55 -11.75
C LEU A 72 5.91 2.68 -12.83
N THR A 73 5.65 2.27 -14.06
CA THR A 73 6.62 2.38 -15.16
C THR A 73 6.37 3.59 -16.06
N LEU A 74 5.12 4.08 -16.13
CA LEU A 74 4.74 5.24 -16.94
C LEU A 74 3.67 6.07 -16.25
N ALA A 75 3.80 7.39 -16.34
CA ALA A 75 2.72 8.36 -16.15
C ALA A 75 2.74 9.34 -17.32
N SER A 76 1.63 9.45 -18.06
CA SER A 76 1.55 10.27 -19.26
C SER A 76 0.21 10.98 -19.36
N THR A 77 0.21 12.30 -19.47
CA THR A 77 -1.01 13.04 -19.83
C THR A 77 -1.42 12.68 -21.25
N THR A 78 -2.64 12.20 -21.43
CA THR A 78 -3.27 12.00 -22.74
C THR A 78 -4.06 13.24 -23.18
N ALA A 79 -4.53 14.02 -22.21
CA ALA A 79 -5.10 15.34 -22.39
C ALA A 79 -4.76 16.21 -21.17
N ALA A 80 -4.46 17.49 -21.37
CA ALA A 80 -4.23 18.44 -20.28
C ALA A 80 -4.55 19.86 -20.74
N SER A 81 -5.20 20.65 -19.88
CA SER A 81 -5.45 22.08 -20.13
C SER A 81 -4.16 22.91 -20.16
N SER A 82 -3.12 22.46 -19.45
CA SER A 82 -1.79 23.09 -19.44
C SER A 82 -0.70 22.09 -19.04
N THR A 83 0.56 22.35 -19.38
CA THR A 83 1.74 21.59 -18.90
C THR A 83 1.62 20.06 -19.09
N PRO A 84 1.41 19.54 -20.32
CA PRO A 84 1.42 18.09 -20.54
C PRO A 84 2.78 17.51 -20.14
N TYR A 85 2.77 16.27 -19.64
CA TYR A 85 4.00 15.59 -19.23
C TYR A 85 3.96 14.11 -19.58
N ARG A 86 5.16 13.55 -19.69
CA ARG A 86 5.38 12.12 -19.79
C ARG A 86 6.59 11.76 -18.94
N GLN A 87 6.40 10.91 -17.94
CA GLN A 87 7.44 10.40 -17.06
C GLN A 87 7.45 8.88 -17.12
N SER A 88 8.60 8.30 -17.48
CA SER A 88 8.80 6.86 -17.38
C SER A 88 9.90 6.54 -16.38
N TYR A 89 9.67 5.48 -15.61
CA TYR A 89 10.54 5.05 -14.53
C TYR A 89 11.11 3.67 -14.85
N SER A 90 12.31 3.41 -14.36
CA SER A 90 12.96 2.11 -14.43
C SER A 90 13.47 1.73 -13.06
N TYR A 91 13.48 0.44 -12.77
CA TYR A 91 13.84 -0.10 -11.47
C TYR A 91 14.87 -1.22 -11.61
N ASP A 92 15.69 -1.41 -10.59
CA ASP A 92 16.47 -2.64 -10.45
C ASP A 92 15.66 -3.76 -9.77
N ILE A 93 16.30 -4.91 -9.57
CA ILE A 93 15.71 -6.08 -8.91
C ILE A 93 15.44 -5.85 -7.41
N LEU A 94 16.11 -4.89 -6.79
CA LEU A 94 15.94 -4.52 -5.37
C LEU A 94 14.88 -3.41 -5.20
N GLY A 95 14.27 -2.95 -6.28
CA GLY A 95 13.26 -1.90 -6.27
C GLY A 95 13.84 -0.49 -6.15
N SER A 96 15.13 -0.28 -6.38
CA SER A 96 15.69 1.07 -6.50
C SER A 96 15.35 1.66 -7.87
N ILE A 97 14.96 2.93 -7.90
CA ILE A 97 14.75 3.67 -9.16
C ILE A 97 16.12 3.79 -9.84
N THR A 98 16.26 3.32 -11.08
CA THR A 98 17.50 3.41 -11.87
C THR A 98 17.44 4.50 -12.92
N GLY A 99 16.25 4.90 -13.34
CA GLY A 99 16.05 5.92 -14.35
C GLY A 99 14.73 6.66 -14.21
N LEU A 100 14.76 7.96 -14.47
CA LEU A 100 13.60 8.81 -14.68
C LEU A 100 13.77 9.53 -16.02
N ALA A 101 12.91 9.22 -17.00
CA ALA A 101 12.87 9.95 -18.25
C ALA A 101 11.69 10.91 -18.29
N ILE A 102 11.96 12.20 -18.46
CA ILE A 102 10.95 13.25 -18.58
C ILE A 102 10.94 13.72 -20.03
N SER A 103 9.84 13.49 -20.75
CA SER A 103 9.68 13.86 -22.16
C SER A 103 10.85 13.40 -23.05
N GLY A 104 11.43 12.23 -22.75
CA GLY A 104 12.55 11.62 -23.47
C GLY A 104 13.95 11.96 -22.93
N ALA A 105 14.09 12.93 -22.03
CA ALA A 105 15.36 13.23 -21.37
C ALA A 105 15.53 12.37 -20.11
N THR A 106 16.54 11.50 -20.10
CA THR A 106 16.76 10.53 -19.02
C THR A 106 17.75 11.04 -17.98
N SER A 107 17.32 11.02 -16.72
CA SER A 107 18.20 11.12 -15.54
C SER A 107 18.45 9.73 -14.97
N THR A 108 19.72 9.37 -14.84
CA THR A 108 20.14 8.09 -14.24
C THR A 108 20.37 8.26 -12.75
N TYR A 109 19.89 7.28 -11.98
CA TYR A 109 20.19 7.14 -10.57
C TYR A 109 21.36 6.17 -10.45
N THR A 110 22.43 6.60 -9.80
CA THR A 110 23.59 5.73 -9.55
C THR A 110 23.65 5.32 -8.08
N TYR A 111 23.98 4.06 -7.85
CA TYR A 111 24.18 3.49 -6.53
C TYR A 111 25.61 2.98 -6.48
N ALA A 112 26.48 3.70 -5.79
CA ALA A 112 27.82 3.23 -5.53
C ALA A 112 27.75 2.52 -4.17
N ASN A 113 28.00 1.21 -4.16
CA ASN A 113 28.14 0.41 -2.94
C ASN A 113 29.45 0.80 -2.22
N THR A 114 29.60 2.08 -1.89
CA THR A 114 30.81 2.70 -1.37
C THR A 114 30.62 2.97 0.12
N GLY A 115 31.33 2.23 0.96
CA GLY A 115 31.27 2.40 2.42
C GLY A 115 29.90 2.02 2.99
N TYR A 116 29.31 2.90 3.80
CA TYR A 116 27.99 2.72 4.43
C TYR A 116 26.83 3.24 3.56
N ALA A 117 27.09 3.67 2.32
CA ALA A 117 26.05 3.89 1.33
C ALA A 117 25.42 2.52 1.03
N ASN A 118 24.31 2.24 1.68
CA ASN A 118 23.52 1.02 1.51
C ASN A 118 23.20 0.83 0.00
N PRO A 119 22.95 -0.41 -0.47
CA PRO A 119 22.66 -0.67 -1.89
C PRO A 119 21.50 0.17 -2.46
N HIS A 120 20.68 0.76 -1.59
CA HIS A 120 19.48 1.51 -1.91
C HIS A 120 19.63 3.04 -1.80
N SER A 121 20.81 3.56 -1.39
CA SER A 121 21.05 5.00 -1.26
C SER A 121 21.60 5.59 -2.55
N VAL A 122 20.87 6.53 -3.16
CA VAL A 122 21.31 7.19 -4.40
C VAL A 122 22.59 8.01 -4.17
N THR A 123 23.60 7.81 -4.99
CA THR A 123 24.90 8.51 -4.89
C THR A 123 25.05 9.61 -5.95
N SER A 124 24.34 9.49 -7.07
CA SER A 124 24.20 10.56 -8.05
C SER A 124 22.84 10.52 -8.75
N LEU A 125 22.27 11.70 -8.98
CA LEU A 125 21.05 11.90 -9.77
C LEU A 125 21.18 13.20 -10.57
N ALA A 126 21.06 13.13 -11.90
CA ALA A 126 21.09 14.30 -12.78
C ALA A 126 22.28 15.26 -12.52
N GLY A 127 23.46 14.70 -12.23
CA GLY A 127 24.67 15.48 -11.91
C GLY A 127 24.76 15.99 -10.47
N THR A 128 23.73 15.79 -9.65
CA THR A 128 23.77 16.04 -8.20
C THR A 128 24.41 14.84 -7.51
N THR A 129 25.51 15.08 -6.79
CA THR A 129 26.15 14.06 -5.93
C THR A 129 25.55 14.08 -4.54
N TYR A 130 25.34 12.90 -3.98
CA TYR A 130 24.81 12.70 -2.63
C TYR A 130 25.85 12.02 -1.75
N THR A 131 25.94 12.45 -0.49
CA THR A 131 26.79 11.83 0.53
C THR A 131 25.98 11.49 1.75
N TYR A 132 26.46 10.53 2.54
CA TYR A 132 25.74 9.96 3.67
C TYR A 132 26.64 9.88 4.91
N ASP A 133 26.03 9.94 6.09
CA ASP A 133 26.68 9.53 7.33
C ASP A 133 26.63 8.00 7.51
N LYS A 134 27.17 7.50 8.63
CA LYS A 134 27.21 6.06 8.92
C LYS A 134 25.85 5.45 9.28
N SER A 135 24.87 6.27 9.64
CA SER A 135 23.49 5.84 9.89
C SER A 135 22.64 5.83 8.61
N GLY A 136 23.23 6.21 7.46
CA GLY A 136 22.52 6.27 6.19
C GLY A 136 21.67 7.54 6.02
N ASN A 137 21.94 8.60 6.78
CA ASN A 137 21.29 9.89 6.55
C ASN A 137 22.05 10.70 5.50
N VAL A 138 21.34 11.36 4.57
CA VAL A 138 21.95 12.26 3.60
C VAL A 138 22.63 13.42 4.33
N THR A 139 23.92 13.65 4.09
CA THR A 139 24.71 14.76 4.64
C THR A 139 24.96 15.87 3.62
N SER A 140 24.97 15.55 2.33
CA SER A 140 24.99 16.53 1.25
C SER A 140 24.23 16.05 0.02
N ALA A 141 23.68 17.01 -0.73
CA ALA A 141 23.06 16.80 -2.04
C ALA A 141 23.37 18.03 -2.91
N GLY A 142 24.39 17.94 -3.77
CA GLY A 142 24.90 19.08 -4.53
C GLY A 142 25.39 20.20 -3.59
N THR A 143 24.75 21.36 -3.64
CA THR A 143 25.08 22.50 -2.77
C THR A 143 24.34 22.49 -1.43
N LYS A 144 23.42 21.54 -1.22
CA LYS A 144 22.68 21.42 0.04
C LYS A 144 23.50 20.62 1.05
N ALA A 145 23.55 21.10 2.29
CA ALA A 145 24.15 20.40 3.42
C ALA A 145 23.09 20.11 4.49
N PHE A 146 23.16 18.92 5.09
CA PHE A 146 22.18 18.40 6.02
C PHE A 146 22.89 18.02 7.32
N SER A 147 22.34 18.45 8.46
CA SER A 147 22.85 18.07 9.78
C SER A 147 21.79 17.31 10.58
N TRP A 148 22.24 16.33 11.35
CA TRP A 148 21.40 15.38 12.07
C TRP A 148 21.81 15.33 13.53
N ASN A 149 20.87 15.06 14.44
CA ASN A 149 21.20 14.79 15.84
C ASN A 149 21.50 13.30 16.06
N TYR A 150 21.97 12.98 17.27
CA TYR A 150 22.31 11.62 17.70
C TYR A 150 21.14 10.61 17.67
N ARG A 151 19.90 11.04 17.39
CA ARG A 151 18.72 10.21 17.24
C ARG A 151 18.25 10.11 15.79
N ASP A 152 19.12 10.42 14.83
CA ASP A 152 18.86 10.42 13.39
C ASP A 152 17.69 11.34 12.98
N ARG A 153 17.55 12.50 13.65
CA ARG A 153 16.56 13.52 13.27
C ARG A 153 17.23 14.73 12.63
N LEU A 154 16.69 15.17 11.49
CA LEU A 154 17.22 16.29 10.70
C LEU A 154 17.16 17.59 11.51
N MET A 155 18.30 18.17 11.85
CA MET A 155 18.39 19.44 12.58
C MET A 155 18.41 20.65 11.67
N GLN A 156 19.03 20.52 10.48
CA GLN A 156 19.18 21.64 9.56
C GLN A 156 19.30 21.17 8.11
N VAL A 157 18.77 21.97 7.20
CA VAL A 157 19.14 21.97 5.78
C VAL A 157 19.67 23.35 5.43
N ALA A 158 20.94 23.44 5.04
CA ALA A 158 21.55 24.62 4.48
C ALA A 158 21.57 24.52 2.94
N THR A 159 21.16 25.58 2.25
CA THR A 159 21.09 25.64 0.78
C THR A 159 22.03 26.72 0.24
N GLY A 160 23.24 26.82 0.81
CA GLY A 160 24.23 27.87 0.53
C GLY A 160 23.99 29.14 1.35
N THR A 161 23.09 30.01 0.89
CA THR A 161 22.81 31.32 1.52
C THR A 161 21.65 31.30 2.50
N ALA A 162 20.88 30.21 2.51
CA ALA A 162 19.69 30.02 3.33
C ALA A 162 19.83 28.77 4.20
N SER A 163 19.16 28.77 5.35
CA SER A 163 19.03 27.55 6.15
C SER A 163 17.63 27.43 6.73
N THR A 164 17.21 26.18 6.92
CA THR A 164 16.02 25.81 7.69
C THR A 164 16.47 24.91 8.82
N THR A 165 16.08 25.23 10.06
CA THR A 165 16.37 24.41 11.24
C THR A 165 15.09 23.80 11.80
N TYR A 166 15.23 22.67 12.47
CA TYR A 166 14.10 21.90 13.01
C TYR A 166 14.34 21.52 14.48
N ALA A 167 13.26 21.43 15.24
CA ALA A 167 13.27 20.87 16.58
C ALA A 167 12.11 19.87 16.78
N TYR A 168 12.35 18.91 17.66
CA TYR A 168 11.47 17.77 17.88
C TYR A 168 11.21 17.56 19.37
N ASP A 169 10.05 17.01 19.70
CA ASP A 169 9.75 16.55 21.05
C ASP A 169 10.40 15.18 21.38
N ASN A 170 10.02 14.62 22.53
CA ASN A 170 10.48 13.30 22.98
C ASN A 170 9.77 12.13 22.28
N GLN A 171 8.67 12.35 21.56
CA GLN A 171 8.00 11.37 20.69
C GLN A 171 8.48 11.45 19.23
N ASN A 172 9.58 12.17 18.97
CA ASN A 172 10.16 12.39 17.64
C ASN A 172 9.26 13.17 16.67
N GLN A 173 8.23 13.87 17.15
CA GLN A 173 7.40 14.73 16.31
C GLN A 173 8.06 16.10 16.17
N ARG A 174 8.01 16.67 14.97
CA ARG A 174 8.51 18.03 14.71
C ARG A 174 7.62 19.05 15.39
N VAL A 175 8.18 19.82 16.31
CA VAL A 175 7.47 20.87 17.06
C VAL A 175 7.87 22.28 16.64
N ARG A 176 9.00 22.44 15.94
CA ARG A 176 9.45 23.73 15.43
C ARG A 176 10.20 23.63 14.10
N GLN A 177 9.97 24.60 13.25
CA GLN A 177 10.76 24.88 12.06
C GLN A 177 11.13 26.37 12.08
N THR A 178 12.40 26.71 11.83
CA THR A 178 12.82 28.10 11.63
C THR A 178 13.47 28.24 10.26
N VAL A 179 12.88 29.10 9.43
CA VAL A 179 13.29 29.36 8.04
C VAL A 179 14.04 30.70 7.99
N LEU A 180 15.23 30.69 7.40
CA LEU A 180 16.09 31.88 7.19
C LEU A 180 16.44 32.64 8.48
N GLY A 181 16.28 32.01 9.65
CA GLY A 181 16.45 32.66 10.95
C GLY A 181 15.40 33.73 11.28
N VAL A 182 14.37 33.93 10.44
CA VAL A 182 13.41 35.04 10.55
C VAL A 182 11.96 34.61 10.67
N SER A 183 11.59 33.44 10.16
CA SER A 183 10.23 32.90 10.26
C SER A 183 10.27 31.61 11.08
N THR A 184 9.47 31.53 12.14
CA THR A 184 9.37 30.35 13.00
C THR A 184 7.95 29.80 12.97
N THR A 185 7.82 28.56 12.54
CA THR A 185 6.60 27.77 12.66
C THR A 185 6.68 26.90 13.91
N THR A 186 5.68 26.98 14.77
CA THR A 186 5.49 26.12 15.94
C THR A 186 4.30 25.21 15.68
N TYR A 187 4.50 23.90 15.81
CA TYR A 187 3.47 22.89 15.58
C TYR A 187 2.91 22.42 16.93
N ALA A 188 1.62 22.61 17.15
CA ALA A 188 0.91 22.14 18.35
C ALA A 188 0.04 20.93 17.96
N GLY A 189 0.71 19.84 17.58
CA GLY A 189 0.07 18.63 17.06
C GLY A 189 -0.41 18.74 15.62
N LYS A 190 -1.17 17.74 15.16
CA LYS A 190 -1.66 17.61 13.76
C LYS A 190 -2.58 18.76 13.34
N ASN A 191 -3.34 19.31 14.28
CA ASN A 191 -4.49 20.17 13.98
C ASN A 191 -4.20 21.67 14.07
N PHE A 192 -3.01 22.08 14.50
CA PHE A 192 -2.72 23.50 14.72
C PHE A 192 -1.24 23.83 14.51
N ASP A 193 -0.99 24.95 13.85
CA ASP A 193 0.31 25.61 13.90
C ASP A 193 0.21 27.13 14.06
N LYS A 194 1.33 27.70 14.46
CA LYS A 194 1.54 29.14 14.55
C LYS A 194 2.79 29.50 13.76
N VAL A 195 2.67 30.42 12.83
CA VAL A 195 3.80 31.01 12.11
C VAL A 195 4.04 32.40 12.69
N ALA A 196 5.27 32.69 13.10
CA ALA A 196 5.68 33.99 13.60
C ALA A 196 6.89 34.50 12.81
N THR A 197 6.78 35.72 12.29
CA THR A 197 7.87 36.50 11.68
C THR A 197 8.26 37.65 12.61
N SER A 198 9.22 38.48 12.18
CA SER A 198 9.59 39.69 12.93
C SER A 198 8.47 40.73 13.00
N THR A 199 7.47 40.67 12.12
CA THR A 199 6.42 41.70 11.98
C THR A 199 5.01 41.19 12.23
N GLN A 200 4.76 39.88 12.11
CA GLN A 200 3.41 39.32 12.18
C GLN A 200 3.42 37.91 12.76
N ALA A 201 2.28 37.49 13.32
CA ALA A 201 2.01 36.10 13.62
C ALA A 201 0.66 35.67 13.05
N THR A 202 0.62 34.48 12.48
CA THR A 202 -0.61 33.83 12.03
C THR A 202 -0.74 32.47 12.70
N THR A 203 -1.98 32.01 12.83
CA THR A 203 -2.30 30.67 13.35
C THR A 203 -3.15 29.94 12.34
N THR A 204 -2.90 28.66 12.13
CA THR A 204 -3.70 27.83 11.23
C THR A 204 -4.29 26.68 12.01
N SER A 205 -5.62 26.57 12.02
CA SER A 205 -6.31 25.36 12.45
C SER A 205 -6.60 24.49 11.23
N TYR A 206 -6.29 23.20 11.31
CA TYR A 206 -6.54 22.21 10.26
C TYR A 206 -7.73 21.35 10.67
N ILE A 207 -8.74 21.29 9.80
CA ILE A 207 -9.97 20.53 10.04
C ILE A 207 -9.91 19.27 9.19
N PHE A 208 -9.88 18.12 9.85
CA PHE A 208 -9.83 16.81 9.22
C PHE A 208 -11.18 16.09 9.36
N SER A 209 -11.57 15.37 8.31
CA SER A 209 -12.63 14.36 8.35
C SER A 209 -11.96 12.98 8.27
N GLY A 210 -11.83 12.30 9.41
CA GLY A 210 -10.91 11.16 9.52
C GLY A 210 -9.47 11.63 9.31
N ASP A 211 -8.80 11.08 8.29
CA ASP A 211 -7.43 11.48 7.91
C ASP A 211 -7.37 12.49 6.75
N ILE A 212 -8.52 12.86 6.18
CA ILE A 212 -8.60 13.75 5.02
C ILE A 212 -8.71 15.21 5.49
N LEU A 213 -7.81 16.07 5.03
CA LEU A 213 -7.87 17.51 5.29
C LEU A 213 -8.99 18.15 4.45
N VAL A 214 -9.97 18.77 5.10
CA VAL A 214 -11.16 19.33 4.42
C VAL A 214 -11.28 20.85 4.54
N ALA A 215 -10.62 21.47 5.52
CA ALA A 215 -10.59 22.92 5.65
C ALA A 215 -9.39 23.40 6.47
N THR A 216 -9.02 24.67 6.26
CA THR A 216 -8.07 25.41 7.09
C THR A 216 -8.69 26.72 7.55
N VAL A 217 -8.45 27.09 8.80
CA VAL A 217 -8.88 28.37 9.37
C VAL A 217 -7.63 29.14 9.77
N VAL A 218 -7.34 30.20 9.03
CA VAL A 218 -6.16 31.05 9.24
C VAL A 218 -6.58 32.28 10.05
N GLY A 219 -5.95 32.49 11.19
CA GLY A 219 -6.13 33.66 12.06
C GLY A 219 -4.90 34.57 12.03
N ASN A 220 -5.11 35.88 12.15
CA ASN A 220 -4.04 36.89 12.26
C ASN A 220 -4.12 37.72 13.55
N GLY A 221 -4.85 37.23 14.55
CA GLY A 221 -5.08 37.91 15.83
C GLY A 221 -6.29 38.85 15.86
N THR A 222 -6.77 39.31 14.70
CA THR A 222 -7.93 40.22 14.59
C THR A 222 -9.10 39.58 13.84
N ALA A 223 -8.81 38.82 12.79
CA ALA A 223 -9.80 38.16 11.96
C ALA A 223 -9.39 36.71 11.68
N THR A 224 -10.36 35.93 11.20
CA THR A 224 -10.14 34.58 10.70
C THR A 224 -10.64 34.46 9.27
N THR A 225 -9.91 33.70 8.45
CA THR A 225 -10.27 33.37 7.08
C THR A 225 -10.36 31.85 6.97
N THR A 226 -11.49 31.35 6.47
CA THR A 226 -11.69 29.92 6.24
C THR A 226 -11.47 29.58 4.77
N TYR A 227 -10.69 28.54 4.53
CA TYR A 227 -10.49 27.94 3.22
C TYR A 227 -10.94 26.48 3.26
N TYR A 228 -11.60 26.04 2.19
CA TYR A 228 -12.00 24.64 2.01
C TYR A 228 -10.99 23.94 1.11
N VAL A 229 -10.52 22.78 1.54
CA VAL A 229 -9.57 21.95 0.80
C VAL A 229 -10.36 20.85 0.10
N HIS A 230 -10.16 20.75 -1.21
CA HIS A 230 -10.70 19.70 -2.05
C HIS A 230 -9.53 18.77 -2.42
N PRO A 231 -9.43 17.60 -1.77
CA PRO A 231 -8.28 16.72 -1.91
C PRO A 231 -8.32 15.89 -3.19
N ASP A 232 -7.18 15.32 -3.59
CA ASP A 232 -7.13 14.20 -4.54
C ASP A 232 -7.38 12.84 -3.85
N HIS A 233 -7.28 11.73 -4.59
CA HIS A 233 -7.53 10.39 -4.06
C HIS A 233 -6.53 9.94 -2.99
N LEU A 234 -5.35 10.54 -2.93
CA LEU A 234 -4.36 10.26 -1.89
C LEU A 234 -4.50 11.20 -0.68
N GLY A 235 -5.50 12.09 -0.69
CA GLY A 235 -5.69 13.11 0.34
C GLY A 235 -4.80 14.34 0.17
N SER A 236 -4.07 14.47 -0.96
CA SER A 236 -3.25 15.65 -1.22
C SER A 236 -4.13 16.87 -1.49
N THR A 237 -3.69 18.06 -1.07
CA THR A 237 -4.38 19.31 -1.42
C THR A 237 -4.36 19.53 -2.94
N ASN A 238 -5.52 19.46 -3.61
CA ASN A 238 -5.60 19.65 -5.07
C ASN A 238 -6.26 20.98 -5.45
N VAL A 239 -7.41 21.32 -4.86
CA VAL A 239 -8.03 22.64 -5.03
C VAL A 239 -8.30 23.24 -3.67
N VAL A 240 -8.10 24.55 -3.53
CA VAL A 240 -8.48 25.30 -2.33
C VAL A 240 -9.45 26.38 -2.75
N THR A 241 -10.57 26.51 -2.04
CA THR A 241 -11.55 27.57 -2.26
C THR A 241 -11.72 28.45 -1.03
N SER A 242 -12.03 29.72 -1.23
CA SER A 242 -12.49 30.61 -0.15
C SER A 242 -13.84 30.16 0.43
N ALA A 243 -14.26 30.80 1.52
CA ALA A 243 -15.59 30.61 2.10
C ALA A 243 -16.76 30.90 1.12
N SER A 244 -16.52 31.70 0.07
CA SER A 244 -17.51 31.99 -0.98
C SER A 244 -17.50 30.99 -2.15
N GLY A 245 -16.67 29.94 -2.09
CA GLY A 245 -16.53 28.96 -3.16
C GLY A 245 -15.61 29.39 -4.31
N THR A 246 -14.90 30.51 -4.20
CA THR A 246 -13.95 30.96 -5.22
C THR A 246 -12.66 30.15 -5.12
N VAL A 247 -12.14 29.61 -6.23
CA VAL A 247 -10.82 28.95 -6.25
C VAL A 247 -9.72 29.96 -5.91
N VAL A 248 -8.95 29.69 -4.85
CA VAL A 248 -7.82 30.51 -4.41
C VAL A 248 -6.48 29.86 -4.70
N GLN A 249 -6.44 28.52 -4.79
CA GLN A 249 -5.26 27.77 -5.16
C GLN A 249 -5.64 26.49 -5.91
N THR A 250 -4.85 26.14 -6.92
CA THR A 250 -4.88 24.85 -7.61
C THR A 250 -3.47 24.26 -7.55
N LEU A 251 -3.39 23.06 -6.97
CA LEU A 251 -2.18 22.29 -6.74
C LEU A 251 -2.30 20.95 -7.44
N GLU A 252 -1.20 20.49 -7.99
CA GLU A 252 -1.19 19.25 -8.72
C GLU A 252 0.21 18.65 -8.73
N TYR A 253 0.29 17.33 -8.64
CA TYR A 253 1.54 16.63 -8.40
C TYR A 253 1.88 15.68 -9.56
N TYR A 254 3.18 15.56 -9.83
CA TYR A 254 3.78 14.41 -10.48
C TYR A 254 3.64 13.17 -9.57
N PRO A 255 3.76 11.94 -10.10
CA PRO A 255 3.49 10.71 -9.34
C PRO A 255 4.19 10.64 -7.99
N TYR A 256 5.48 10.97 -7.93
CA TYR A 256 6.27 10.94 -6.70
C TYR A 256 6.12 12.22 -5.83
N GLY A 257 5.13 13.07 -6.08
CA GLY A 257 4.77 14.20 -5.22
C GLY A 257 5.43 15.53 -5.53
N SER A 258 6.28 15.61 -6.56
CA SER A 258 6.82 16.90 -7.02
C SER A 258 5.68 17.74 -7.61
N ILE A 259 5.67 19.04 -7.35
CA ILE A 259 4.62 19.92 -7.85
C ILE A 259 4.71 20.05 -9.37
N ARG A 260 3.62 19.73 -10.08
CA ARG A 260 3.41 20.02 -11.50
C ARG A 260 2.72 21.38 -11.69
N ILE A 261 1.63 21.62 -10.97
CA ILE A 261 0.88 22.88 -11.03
C ILE A 261 0.78 23.45 -9.62
N ASN A 262 1.04 24.76 -9.50
CA ASN A 262 0.76 25.54 -8.31
C ASN A 262 0.37 26.95 -8.75
N VAL A 263 -0.93 27.17 -8.93
CA VAL A 263 -1.49 28.47 -9.28
C VAL A 263 -2.24 28.97 -8.07
N SER A 264 -1.84 30.12 -7.53
CA SER A 264 -2.48 30.76 -6.38
C SER A 264 -2.89 32.18 -6.74
N SER A 265 -4.12 32.57 -6.40
CA SER A 265 -4.60 33.97 -6.55
C SER A 265 -4.53 34.76 -5.24
N ASP A 266 -4.18 34.09 -4.14
CA ASP A 266 -3.95 34.67 -2.82
C ASP A 266 -2.48 34.45 -2.42
N SER A 267 -1.96 35.33 -1.58
CA SER A 267 -0.68 35.20 -0.88
C SER A 267 -0.65 34.03 0.11
N SER A 268 -1.82 33.54 0.54
CA SER A 268 -1.96 32.37 1.39
C SER A 268 -1.80 31.08 0.58
N SER A 269 -0.63 30.43 0.71
CA SER A 269 -0.40 29.10 0.14
C SER A 269 -0.68 28.01 1.17
N ALA A 270 -1.27 26.90 0.73
CA ALA A 270 -1.44 25.72 1.56
C ALA A 270 -0.08 25.19 2.04
N SER A 271 0.08 25.08 3.35
CA SER A 271 1.26 24.52 4.04
C SER A 271 1.30 22.99 3.96
N ARG A 272 0.12 22.36 4.01
CA ARG A 272 -0.08 20.92 3.84
C ARG A 272 -0.47 20.64 2.39
N GLN A 273 0.39 19.91 1.68
CA GLN A 273 0.33 19.76 0.22
C GLN A 273 0.18 18.29 -0.15
N PHE A 274 1.24 17.66 -0.67
CA PHE A 274 1.26 16.25 -1.06
C PHE A 274 0.85 15.38 0.13
N ILE A 275 -0.14 14.51 -0.06
CA ILE A 275 -0.76 13.62 0.95
C ILE A 275 -1.12 14.33 2.28
N ALA A 276 -1.48 15.63 2.20
CA ALA A 276 -1.76 16.52 3.33
C ALA A 276 -0.62 16.65 4.36
N GLN A 277 0.62 16.36 3.95
CA GLN A 277 1.81 16.55 4.77
C GLN A 277 2.47 17.92 4.50
N TYR A 278 3.28 18.37 5.46
CA TYR A 278 3.91 19.68 5.38
C TYR A 278 4.96 19.74 4.27
N ALA A 279 4.85 20.73 3.39
CA ALA A 279 5.85 21.05 2.38
C ALA A 279 6.82 22.12 2.88
N ASP A 280 8.09 21.77 3.02
CA ASP A 280 9.14 22.68 3.46
C ASP A 280 9.83 23.33 2.26
N LEU A 281 9.19 24.36 1.70
CA LEU A 281 9.53 24.95 0.40
C LEU A 281 11.02 25.34 0.24
N ILE A 282 11.66 25.90 1.27
CA ILE A 282 13.08 26.31 1.21
C ILE A 282 14.01 25.10 1.16
N SER A 283 13.72 24.05 1.93
CA SER A 283 14.51 22.82 1.90
C SER A 283 14.19 21.95 0.67
N ALA A 284 13.00 22.14 0.08
CA ALA A 284 12.40 21.31 -0.96
C ALA A 284 12.16 19.85 -0.52
N LEU A 285 11.74 19.68 0.74
CA LEU A 285 11.39 18.38 1.33
C LEU A 285 9.94 18.38 1.78
N ASN A 286 9.35 17.18 1.88
CA ASN A 286 8.10 16.96 2.57
C ASN A 286 8.38 16.31 3.93
N TYR A 287 7.73 16.79 4.99
CA TYR A 287 7.83 16.20 6.32
C TYR A 287 6.75 15.13 6.50
N LEU A 288 7.14 13.86 6.39
CA LEU A 288 6.27 12.70 6.51
C LEU A 288 6.44 12.08 7.91
N ASN A 289 6.36 12.92 8.94
CA ASN A 289 6.44 12.52 10.35
C ASN A 289 7.76 11.86 10.75
N ALA A 290 7.92 10.54 10.56
CA ALA A 290 9.14 9.84 10.95
C ALA A 290 10.35 10.22 10.08
N ARG A 291 10.12 10.61 8.83
CA ARG A 291 11.19 10.91 7.86
C ARG A 291 10.88 12.14 7.01
N TYR A 292 11.93 12.64 6.38
CA TYR A 292 11.84 13.66 5.35
C TYR A 292 11.94 13.01 3.97
N TYR A 293 11.05 13.42 3.08
CA TYR A 293 10.90 12.87 1.75
C TYR A 293 11.26 13.88 0.67
N ASN A 294 12.13 13.48 -0.26
CA ASN A 294 12.48 14.27 -1.42
C ASN A 294 11.67 13.79 -2.64
N ALA A 295 10.62 14.53 -2.95
CA ALA A 295 9.72 14.22 -4.04
C ALA A 295 10.36 14.33 -5.44
N ALA A 296 11.51 15.04 -5.57
CA ALA A 296 12.22 15.16 -6.84
C ALA A 296 13.01 13.89 -7.18
N SER A 297 13.53 13.19 -6.16
CA SER A 297 14.22 11.90 -6.33
C SER A 297 13.31 10.70 -6.08
N GLY A 298 12.09 10.90 -5.59
CA GLY A 298 11.17 9.81 -5.25
C GLY A 298 11.65 8.97 -4.06
N GLN A 299 12.46 9.53 -3.17
CA GLN A 299 13.13 8.80 -2.08
C GLN A 299 13.13 9.58 -0.77
N PHE A 300 13.15 8.85 0.35
CA PHE A 300 13.47 9.42 1.66
C PHE A 300 14.95 9.82 1.74
N ILE A 301 15.27 10.78 2.60
CA ILE A 301 16.65 11.26 2.81
C ILE A 301 17.36 10.60 4.02
N SER A 302 16.70 9.63 4.65
CA SER A 302 17.23 8.81 5.73
C SER A 302 16.70 7.39 5.58
N GLN A 303 17.45 6.44 6.12
CA GLN A 303 17.01 5.05 6.19
C GLN A 303 15.71 4.95 7.00
N ASP A 304 14.80 4.05 6.59
CA ASP A 304 13.61 3.73 7.38
C ASP A 304 14.01 3.21 8.78
N PRO A 305 13.58 3.87 9.88
CA PRO A 305 13.87 3.42 11.24
C PRO A 305 13.39 1.98 11.52
N MET A 306 12.36 1.51 10.79
CA MET A 306 11.81 0.18 10.99
C MET A 306 12.81 -0.91 10.62
N PHE A 307 13.68 -0.68 9.63
CA PHE A 307 14.73 -1.65 9.28
C PHE A 307 15.71 -1.91 10.43
N VAL A 308 15.91 -0.96 11.32
CA VAL A 308 16.83 -1.10 12.47
C VAL A 308 16.14 -1.81 13.64
N THR A 309 14.80 -1.74 13.72
CA THR A 309 14.01 -2.33 14.81
C THR A 309 13.50 -3.75 14.54
N LEU A 310 13.61 -4.24 13.29
CA LEU A 310 13.17 -5.58 12.92
C LEU A 310 14.18 -6.63 13.42
N SER A 311 13.70 -7.63 14.17
CA SER A 311 14.52 -8.76 14.61
C SER A 311 14.87 -9.67 13.43
N ALA A 312 15.92 -10.49 13.57
CA ALA A 312 16.38 -11.44 12.56
C ALA A 312 15.29 -12.44 12.09
N ASP A 313 14.17 -12.54 12.82
CA ASP A 313 13.02 -13.39 12.50
C ASP A 313 12.01 -12.75 11.54
N ALA A 314 12.32 -11.57 10.97
CA ALA A 314 11.48 -10.87 10.00
C ALA A 314 11.47 -11.55 8.61
N TYR A 315 11.27 -12.87 8.58
CA TYR A 315 11.03 -13.67 7.38
C TYR A 315 9.92 -13.06 6.50
N GLU A 316 8.94 -12.38 7.11
CA GLU A 316 7.87 -11.67 6.41
C GLU A 316 8.36 -10.48 5.55
N LEU A 317 9.47 -9.83 5.91
CA LEU A 317 10.08 -8.77 5.10
C LEU A 317 10.78 -9.35 3.85
N LEU A 318 11.35 -10.56 3.98
CA LEU A 318 12.01 -11.26 2.88
C LEU A 318 11.03 -11.83 1.85
N LYS A 319 9.75 -11.97 2.21
CA LYS A 319 8.69 -12.37 1.27
C LYS A 319 8.33 -11.28 0.26
N ASP A 320 8.65 -10.03 0.57
CA ASP A 320 8.41 -8.89 -0.32
C ASP A 320 9.71 -8.12 -0.56
N PRO A 321 10.48 -8.50 -1.61
CA PRO A 321 11.75 -7.86 -1.91
C PRO A 321 11.67 -6.34 -2.08
N GLN A 322 10.50 -5.79 -2.46
CA GLN A 322 10.32 -4.34 -2.57
C GLN A 322 10.39 -3.63 -1.21
N GLN A 323 10.06 -4.33 -0.12
CA GLN A 323 10.18 -3.80 1.23
C GLN A 323 11.61 -3.78 1.74
N LEU A 324 12.59 -4.31 1.00
CA LEU A 324 14.00 -4.26 1.37
C LEU A 324 14.65 -2.93 0.98
N ASN A 325 14.01 -2.13 0.13
CA ASN A 325 14.48 -0.79 -0.16
C ASN A 325 14.07 0.20 0.93
N SER A 326 15.01 0.47 1.84
CA SER A 326 14.83 1.34 3.01
C SER A 326 14.70 2.84 2.72
N TYR A 327 14.86 3.27 1.47
CA TYR A 327 14.66 4.66 1.02
C TYR A 327 13.46 4.82 0.08
N SER A 328 12.87 3.71 -0.37
CA SER A 328 11.76 3.74 -1.32
C SER A 328 10.52 4.39 -0.72
N TYR A 329 9.72 5.00 -1.58
CA TYR A 329 8.43 5.57 -1.21
C TYR A 329 7.31 4.72 -1.81
N ALA A 330 6.30 4.41 -0.98
CA ALA A 330 5.06 3.75 -1.40
C ALA A 330 5.28 2.53 -2.31
N ARG A 331 6.30 1.70 -2.02
CA ARG A 331 6.72 0.53 -2.82
C ARG A 331 6.79 0.82 -4.34
N ASN A 332 7.23 2.01 -4.72
CA ASN A 332 7.26 2.48 -6.12
C ASN A 332 5.91 2.51 -6.85
N ASN A 333 4.79 2.51 -6.13
CA ASN A 333 3.46 2.75 -6.67
C ASN A 333 2.82 3.93 -5.93
N PRO A 334 3.32 5.16 -6.15
CA PRO A 334 2.87 6.34 -5.44
C PRO A 334 1.51 6.86 -5.96
N ILE A 335 0.91 6.20 -6.96
CA ILE A 335 -0.42 6.53 -7.46
C ILE A 335 -1.48 5.78 -6.66
N SER A 336 -1.23 4.53 -6.29
CA SER A 336 -2.21 3.70 -5.57
C SER A 336 -1.92 3.64 -4.06
N MET A 337 -0.74 4.09 -3.61
CA MET A 337 -0.33 4.03 -2.21
C MET A 337 0.33 5.33 -1.75
N SER A 338 0.26 5.59 -0.46
CA SER A 338 0.96 6.68 0.23
C SER A 338 1.62 6.15 1.51
N ASP A 339 2.61 6.89 2.02
CA ASP A 339 3.23 6.64 3.33
C ASP A 339 3.06 7.89 4.23
N PRO A 340 1.90 8.04 4.91
CA PRO A 340 1.64 9.22 5.74
C PRO A 340 2.48 9.27 7.02
N THR A 341 2.94 8.11 7.52
CA THR A 341 3.71 8.04 8.77
C THR A 341 5.21 8.18 8.54
N GLY A 342 5.66 7.99 7.29
CA GLY A 342 7.07 7.90 6.93
C GLY A 342 7.71 6.64 7.47
N LEU A 343 6.93 5.62 7.83
CA LEU A 343 7.39 4.32 8.32
C LEU A 343 6.78 3.26 7.43
N LEU A 344 7.57 2.63 6.58
CA LEU A 344 7.09 1.45 5.88
C LEU A 344 7.14 0.28 6.87
N THR A 345 6.03 0.08 7.56
CA THR A 345 5.69 -1.25 8.07
C THR A 345 4.39 -1.72 7.48
N GLN A 346 4.42 -2.97 7.06
CA GLN A 346 3.32 -3.94 6.97
C GLN A 346 2.15 -3.72 7.96
N ARG A 347 2.34 -3.00 9.07
CA ARG A 347 1.35 -2.74 10.11
C ARG A 347 0.12 -1.94 9.63
N GLU A 348 0.28 -1.03 8.66
CA GLU A 348 -0.86 -0.30 8.07
C GLU A 348 -1.56 -1.13 6.97
N GLN A 349 -0.81 -1.96 6.23
CA GLN A 349 -1.40 -2.95 5.31
C GLN A 349 -2.19 -4.04 6.04
N GLN A 350 -1.76 -4.44 7.25
CA GLN A 350 -2.51 -5.34 8.13
C GLN A 350 -3.82 -4.71 8.64
N ILE A 351 -3.88 -3.39 8.85
CA ILE A 351 -5.11 -2.67 9.24
C ILE A 351 -6.11 -2.63 8.08
N ILE A 352 -5.66 -2.45 6.83
CA ILE A 352 -6.51 -2.49 5.63
C ILE A 352 -7.01 -3.92 5.34
N GLN A 353 -6.18 -4.96 5.53
CA GLN A 353 -6.62 -6.36 5.43
C GLN A 353 -7.62 -6.75 6.53
N LEU A 354 -7.47 -6.21 7.75
CA LEU A 354 -8.48 -6.34 8.82
C LEU A 354 -9.80 -5.64 8.46
N GLN A 355 -9.76 -4.49 7.77
CA GLN A 355 -10.97 -3.82 7.27
C GLN A 355 -11.65 -4.61 6.14
N ILE A 356 -10.89 -5.27 5.26
CA ILE A 356 -11.42 -6.20 4.25
C ILE A 356 -12.08 -7.42 4.91
N GLN A 357 -11.50 -7.99 5.98
CA GLN A 357 -12.14 -9.06 6.76
C GLN A 357 -13.42 -8.60 7.47
N VAL A 358 -13.48 -7.36 7.96
CA VAL A 358 -14.71 -6.75 8.51
C VAL A 358 -15.80 -6.63 7.44
N ILE A 359 -15.45 -6.32 6.19
CA ILE A 359 -16.39 -6.31 5.05
C ILE A 359 -16.88 -7.73 4.73
N TYR A 360 -16.02 -8.75 4.73
CA TYR A 360 -16.43 -10.15 4.59
C TYR A 360 -17.36 -10.62 5.73
N LEU A 361 -17.14 -10.16 6.96
CA LEU A 361 -18.01 -10.40 8.12
C LEU A 361 -19.36 -9.66 8.01
N GLN A 362 -19.39 -8.46 7.44
CA GLN A 362 -20.62 -7.73 7.15
C GLN A 362 -21.45 -8.42 6.04
N VAL A 363 -20.79 -8.99 5.02
CA VAL A 363 -21.45 -9.82 3.99
C VAL A 363 -21.98 -11.14 4.58
N ALA A 364 -21.27 -11.74 5.54
CA ALA A 364 -21.76 -12.89 6.30
C ALA A 364 -22.96 -12.56 7.21
N LEU A 365 -22.98 -11.38 7.85
CA LEU A 365 -24.12 -10.87 8.62
C LEU A 365 -25.35 -10.57 7.74
N ILE A 366 -25.14 -10.12 6.50
CA ILE A 366 -26.22 -9.98 5.50
C ILE A 366 -26.79 -11.34 5.08
N ASN A 367 -25.97 -12.40 4.99
CA ASN A 367 -26.44 -13.77 4.77
C ASN A 367 -27.24 -14.34 5.96
N VAL A 368 -26.93 -13.92 7.20
CA VAL A 368 -27.73 -14.23 8.40
C VAL A 368 -29.05 -13.43 8.43
N TYR A 369 -29.02 -12.17 7.98
CA TYR A 369 -30.21 -11.31 7.86
C TYR A 369 -31.17 -11.79 6.76
N LEU A 370 -30.66 -12.27 5.63
CA LEU A 370 -31.44 -12.90 4.55
C LEU A 370 -31.86 -14.35 4.87
N GLY A 371 -31.25 -14.95 5.88
CA GLY A 371 -31.68 -16.22 6.50
C GLY A 371 -32.77 -16.07 7.56
N THR A 372 -33.24 -14.86 7.87
CA THR A 372 -34.38 -14.64 8.77
C THR A 372 -35.47 -13.73 8.18
N ALA A 373 -35.92 -14.11 6.97
CA ALA A 373 -37.34 -14.08 6.62
C ALA A 373 -37.72 -15.54 6.32
N ALA A 374 -38.53 -16.22 7.12
CA ALA A 374 -39.81 -15.73 7.59
C ALA A 374 -39.94 -15.68 9.13
N ALA A 375 -40.20 -14.45 9.59
CA ALA A 375 -40.88 -14.05 10.82
C ALA A 375 -40.18 -14.27 12.18
N GLY A 376 -39.66 -13.17 12.73
CA GLY A 376 -40.22 -12.66 13.99
C GLY A 376 -39.42 -12.86 15.28
N SER A 377 -38.64 -11.83 15.62
CA SER A 377 -38.42 -11.28 16.97
C SER A 377 -37.94 -12.19 18.10
N ALA A 378 -36.64 -12.11 18.43
CA ALA A 378 -36.13 -11.55 19.69
C ALA A 378 -34.68 -12.01 19.94
N PHE A 379 -33.69 -11.17 19.64
CA PHE A 379 -32.33 -11.30 20.19
C PHE A 379 -31.79 -9.91 20.55
N LEU A 380 -31.85 -9.63 21.85
CA LEU A 380 -31.07 -8.63 22.60
C LEU A 380 -30.13 -9.48 23.47
N ASP A 381 -28.84 -9.25 23.71
CA ASP A 381 -27.90 -8.16 23.43
C ASP A 381 -26.48 -8.73 23.73
N PRO A 382 -25.54 -8.85 22.76
CA PRO A 382 -24.20 -9.40 23.03
C PRO A 382 -23.24 -8.40 23.68
N ILE A 383 -23.63 -7.12 23.82
CA ILE A 383 -22.72 -6.05 24.23
C ILE A 383 -22.49 -6.07 25.75
N GLN A 384 -23.47 -6.52 26.56
CA GLN A 384 -23.32 -6.51 28.02
C GLN A 384 -22.39 -7.62 28.55
N GLY A 385 -22.34 -8.79 27.90
CA GLY A 385 -21.48 -9.90 28.34
C GLY A 385 -19.99 -9.68 28.05
N TYR A 386 -19.66 -8.97 26.96
CA TYR A 386 -18.27 -8.66 26.63
C TYR A 386 -17.69 -7.57 27.55
N GLN A 387 -18.52 -6.62 28.00
CA GLN A 387 -18.14 -5.58 28.96
C GLN A 387 -17.98 -6.12 30.40
N ASP A 388 -18.71 -7.16 30.78
CA ASP A 388 -18.56 -7.80 32.10
C ASP A 388 -17.33 -8.71 32.18
N ALA A 389 -16.92 -9.35 31.08
CA ALA A 389 -15.75 -10.23 31.04
C ALA A 389 -14.40 -9.46 30.98
N THR A 390 -14.37 -8.29 30.35
CA THR A 390 -13.15 -7.45 30.31
C THR A 390 -12.90 -6.68 31.60
N ASN A 391 -13.90 -6.54 32.48
CA ASN A 391 -13.77 -5.85 33.76
C ASN A 391 -13.53 -6.77 34.97
N LYS A 392 -13.40 -8.10 34.77
CA LYS A 392 -13.03 -9.02 35.86
C LYS A 392 -11.93 -10.00 35.44
N SER A 393 -10.77 -9.74 36.05
CA SER A 393 -9.58 -10.60 36.16
C SER A 393 -8.69 -10.70 34.92
N GLY A 394 -7.50 -10.10 35.03
CA GLY A 394 -6.42 -10.34 34.11
C GLY A 394 -5.93 -11.79 34.19
N ASN A 395 -6.00 -12.48 33.05
CA ASN A 395 -5.03 -13.48 32.61
C ASN A 395 -5.43 -13.98 31.22
N VAL A 396 -4.51 -13.90 30.26
CA VAL A 396 -4.69 -14.40 28.88
C VAL A 396 -4.46 -15.92 28.89
N SER A 397 -5.43 -16.69 28.40
CA SER A 397 -5.34 -18.16 28.21
C SER A 397 -5.25 -18.50 26.72
N THR A 398 -4.56 -19.59 26.35
CA THR A 398 -4.13 -19.94 24.98
C THR A 398 -5.19 -20.60 24.08
N PRO A 399 -4.99 -20.66 22.73
CA PRO A 399 -5.99 -21.10 21.73
C PRO A 399 -6.47 -22.56 21.82
N GLU A 400 -5.82 -23.42 22.61
CA GLU A 400 -6.09 -24.86 22.65
C GLU A 400 -7.39 -25.23 23.40
N GLN A 401 -7.99 -24.29 24.14
CA GLN A 401 -9.23 -24.52 24.90
C GLN A 401 -10.54 -24.25 24.11
N ILE A 402 -10.47 -23.81 22.86
CA ILE A 402 -11.65 -23.37 22.09
C ILE A 402 -12.23 -24.48 21.19
N GLY A 403 -11.49 -25.56 20.91
CA GLY A 403 -11.88 -26.59 19.94
C GLY A 403 -12.86 -27.68 20.40
N ALA A 404 -13.33 -27.67 21.65
CA ALA A 404 -13.96 -28.87 22.23
C ALA A 404 -15.50 -28.98 22.12
N ASN A 405 -16.24 -28.02 21.55
CA ASN A 405 -17.70 -28.01 21.70
C ASN A 405 -18.50 -27.67 20.43
N ILE A 406 -18.46 -28.47 19.35
CA ILE A 406 -19.62 -28.59 18.44
C ILE A 406 -19.71 -30.02 17.87
N GLY A 407 -20.59 -30.83 18.46
CA GLY A 407 -20.96 -32.16 17.96
C GLY A 407 -22.13 -32.12 16.97
N THR A 408 -21.95 -32.84 15.86
CA THR A 408 -22.92 -33.61 15.05
C THR A 408 -24.42 -33.25 15.12
N SER A 409 -25.02 -32.87 13.96
CA SER A 409 -26.43 -33.23 13.70
C SER A 409 -26.74 -33.47 12.21
N ALA A 410 -27.55 -34.49 11.97
CA ALA A 410 -27.81 -35.16 10.70
C ALA A 410 -28.67 -34.39 9.68
N ALA A 411 -28.94 -33.10 9.89
CA ALA A 411 -29.74 -32.27 8.98
C ALA A 411 -28.97 -31.82 7.72
N ILE A 412 -27.64 -31.96 7.72
CA ILE A 412 -26.78 -31.53 6.60
C ILE A 412 -26.83 -32.54 5.43
N ALA A 413 -27.17 -33.81 5.68
CA ALA A 413 -27.04 -34.88 4.68
C ALA A 413 -28.04 -34.84 3.52
N THR A 414 -29.20 -34.19 3.68
CA THR A 414 -30.28 -34.17 2.64
C THR A 414 -30.21 -32.98 1.69
N LEU A 415 -29.40 -31.95 1.97
CA LEU A 415 -29.27 -30.74 1.14
C LEU A 415 -28.01 -30.70 0.25
N LEU A 416 -27.01 -31.55 0.53
CA LEU A 416 -25.78 -31.60 -0.27
C LEU A 416 -26.00 -31.91 -1.76
N PRO A 417 -26.95 -32.78 -2.19
CA PRO A 417 -27.13 -33.08 -3.61
C PRO A 417 -27.67 -31.88 -4.42
N ALA A 418 -28.59 -31.10 -3.85
CA ALA A 418 -29.15 -29.91 -4.50
C ALA A 418 -28.14 -28.74 -4.55
N ILE A 419 -27.35 -28.58 -3.49
CA ILE A 419 -26.24 -27.61 -3.42
C ILE A 419 -25.15 -27.98 -4.42
N ARG A 420 -24.76 -29.27 -4.53
CA ARG A 420 -23.78 -29.74 -5.54
C ARG A 420 -24.29 -29.57 -6.97
N ALA A 421 -25.58 -29.80 -7.24
CA ALA A 421 -26.16 -29.59 -8.58
C ALA A 421 -26.20 -28.10 -8.97
N GLY A 422 -26.54 -27.20 -8.03
CA GLY A 422 -26.51 -25.76 -8.24
C GLY A 422 -25.10 -25.21 -8.45
N VAL A 423 -24.17 -25.59 -7.56
CA VAL A 423 -22.75 -25.22 -7.62
C VAL A 423 -22.09 -25.76 -8.88
N ALA A 424 -22.36 -27.00 -9.30
CA ALA A 424 -21.86 -27.55 -10.57
C ALA A 424 -22.42 -26.85 -11.81
N SER A 425 -23.65 -26.33 -11.77
CA SER A 425 -24.26 -25.57 -12.87
C SER A 425 -23.72 -24.13 -12.99
N ILE A 426 -23.26 -23.56 -11.87
CA ILE A 426 -22.64 -22.23 -11.78
C ILE A 426 -21.15 -22.31 -12.15
N LEU A 427 -20.44 -23.33 -11.66
CA LEU A 427 -19.07 -23.65 -12.07
C LEU A 427 -18.99 -24.02 -13.55
N LYS A 428 -19.97 -24.75 -14.11
CA LYS A 428 -20.05 -24.99 -15.56
C LYS A 428 -20.27 -23.70 -16.34
N ARG A 429 -21.08 -22.75 -15.86
CA ARG A 429 -21.29 -21.46 -16.53
C ARG A 429 -20.08 -20.52 -16.43
N SER A 430 -19.34 -20.54 -15.32
CA SER A 430 -18.12 -19.72 -15.14
C SER A 430 -16.88 -20.30 -15.84
N THR A 431 -16.81 -21.63 -16.02
CA THR A 431 -15.76 -22.23 -16.87
C THR A 431 -16.09 -22.14 -18.36
N GLN A 432 -17.37 -22.09 -18.73
CA GLN A 432 -17.78 -21.88 -20.13
C GLN A 432 -17.58 -20.42 -20.58
N SER A 433 -17.75 -19.41 -19.71
CA SER A 433 -17.46 -18.00 -20.06
C SER A 433 -15.97 -17.66 -20.17
N VAL A 434 -15.08 -18.43 -19.53
CA VAL A 434 -13.62 -18.26 -19.65
C VAL A 434 -13.07 -19.05 -20.85
N THR A 435 -13.73 -20.14 -21.26
CA THR A 435 -13.37 -20.86 -22.49
C THR A 435 -13.93 -20.21 -23.76
N ASP A 436 -15.13 -19.63 -23.72
CA ASP A 436 -15.71 -18.94 -24.90
C ASP A 436 -15.02 -17.59 -25.21
N ALA A 437 -14.43 -16.92 -24.20
CA ALA A 437 -13.62 -15.71 -24.41
C ALA A 437 -12.20 -16.01 -24.96
N ALA A 438 -11.64 -17.19 -24.66
CA ALA A 438 -10.37 -17.64 -25.23
C ALA A 438 -10.50 -18.17 -26.67
N VAL A 439 -11.70 -18.61 -27.09
CA VAL A 439 -11.97 -19.03 -28.47
C VAL A 439 -12.22 -17.83 -29.41
N ALA A 440 -12.51 -16.64 -28.88
CA ALA A 440 -12.80 -15.44 -29.67
C ALA A 440 -11.56 -14.60 -30.08
N SER A 441 -10.37 -14.84 -29.50
CA SER A 441 -9.13 -14.18 -29.94
C SER A 441 -8.20 -15.17 -30.64
N GLY A 442 -8.45 -15.40 -31.92
CA GLY A 442 -7.59 -16.22 -32.77
C GLY A 442 -6.17 -15.68 -32.84
N ARG A 443 -5.23 -16.35 -32.16
CA ARG A 443 -3.83 -16.41 -32.59
C ARG A 443 -3.24 -17.76 -32.19
N ALA A 444 -3.38 -18.71 -33.10
CA ALA A 444 -2.69 -19.99 -33.02
C ALA A 444 -1.17 -19.77 -32.98
N THR A 445 -0.51 -20.21 -31.90
CA THR A 445 0.91 -20.54 -31.95
C THR A 445 1.04 -22.04 -31.78
N ASN A 446 1.28 -22.72 -32.91
CA ASN A 446 1.75 -24.10 -32.93
C ASN A 446 3.06 -24.19 -32.13
N MET A 447 3.00 -24.77 -30.94
CA MET A 447 4.16 -25.40 -30.31
C MET A 447 3.78 -26.82 -29.91
N SER A 448 4.00 -27.73 -30.86
CA SER A 448 4.08 -29.16 -30.59
C SER A 448 5.28 -29.42 -29.67
N GLY A 449 5.02 -29.62 -28.38
CA GLY A 449 6.04 -30.04 -27.42
C GLY A 449 5.39 -30.74 -26.25
N THR A 450 5.53 -32.06 -26.17
CA THR A 450 5.10 -32.90 -25.06
C THR A 450 5.60 -32.31 -23.73
N VAL A 451 4.69 -31.81 -22.89
CA VAL A 451 5.03 -31.28 -21.56
C VAL A 451 5.52 -32.42 -20.69
N HIS A 452 6.75 -32.33 -20.20
CA HIS A 452 7.35 -33.35 -19.32
C HIS A 452 6.57 -33.41 -17.99
N GLY A 453 6.33 -34.61 -17.44
CA GLY A 453 5.52 -34.83 -16.22
C GLY A 453 6.05 -34.19 -14.93
N ASN A 454 7.16 -33.47 -15.01
CA ASN A 454 7.73 -32.67 -13.93
C ASN A 454 7.47 -31.16 -14.10
N SER A 455 6.76 -30.74 -15.15
CA SER A 455 6.37 -29.34 -15.36
C SER A 455 5.19 -28.96 -14.46
N LEU A 456 5.23 -27.80 -13.83
CA LEU A 456 4.10 -27.24 -13.08
C LEU A 456 2.87 -26.98 -13.97
N SER A 457 3.07 -26.90 -15.29
CA SER A 457 2.00 -26.81 -16.30
C SER A 457 1.44 -28.16 -16.76
N TYR A 458 1.79 -29.27 -16.09
CA TYR A 458 1.20 -30.58 -16.36
C TYR A 458 -0.27 -30.58 -15.94
N GLU A 459 -1.17 -30.79 -16.91
CA GLU A 459 -2.62 -30.75 -16.73
C GLU A 459 -3.22 -32.04 -16.15
N GLY A 460 -2.41 -33.10 -15.96
CA GLY A 460 -2.86 -34.36 -15.38
C GLY A 460 -2.79 -34.38 -13.85
N GLU A 461 -3.38 -35.41 -13.25
CA GLU A 461 -3.41 -35.61 -11.81
C GLU A 461 -2.01 -35.93 -11.25
N SER A 462 -1.67 -35.31 -10.13
CA SER A 462 -0.44 -35.51 -9.37
C SER A 462 -0.79 -35.84 -7.93
N TYR A 463 0.10 -36.56 -7.25
CA TYR A 463 -0.11 -37.10 -5.92
C TYR A 463 1.02 -36.69 -4.98
N GLY A 464 0.66 -36.12 -3.83
CA GLY A 464 1.55 -35.94 -2.69
C GLY A 464 1.63 -37.22 -1.87
N TYR A 465 2.85 -37.69 -1.59
CA TYR A 465 3.11 -38.92 -0.84
C TYR A 465 4.13 -38.73 0.28
N VAL A 466 4.10 -39.68 1.22
CA VAL A 466 5.14 -39.89 2.22
C VAL A 466 5.79 -41.27 2.03
N LEU A 467 7.09 -41.36 2.34
CA LEU A 467 7.72 -42.65 2.64
C LEU A 467 7.77 -42.83 4.15
N VAL A 468 7.30 -43.98 4.60
CA VAL A 468 7.20 -44.33 6.02
C VAL A 468 7.97 -45.63 6.25
N ASN A 469 8.74 -45.70 7.34
CA ASN A 469 9.35 -46.96 7.76
C ASN A 469 8.25 -47.92 8.26
N LYS A 470 8.20 -49.14 7.70
CA LYS A 470 7.14 -50.11 8.00
C LYS A 470 7.11 -50.53 9.47
N SER A 471 8.28 -50.57 10.13
CA SER A 471 8.42 -51.02 11.52
C SER A 471 8.25 -49.88 12.53
N THR A 472 8.91 -48.74 12.32
CA THR A 472 8.89 -47.63 13.28
C THR A 472 7.75 -46.64 13.05
N LYS A 473 7.08 -46.72 11.89
CA LYS A 473 6.08 -45.75 11.41
C LYS A 473 6.60 -44.31 11.27
N GLU A 474 7.92 -44.13 11.29
CA GLU A 474 8.57 -42.84 11.11
C GLU A 474 8.53 -42.41 9.64
N ILE A 475 8.19 -41.14 9.41
CA ILE A 475 8.21 -40.54 8.08
C ILE A 475 9.65 -40.18 7.72
N VAL A 476 10.13 -40.72 6.60
CA VAL A 476 11.53 -40.52 6.16
C VAL A 476 11.63 -39.61 4.94
N LYS A 477 10.51 -39.29 4.28
CA LYS A 477 10.46 -38.40 3.11
C LYS A 477 9.04 -37.93 2.79
N PHE A 478 8.93 -36.67 2.36
CA PHE A 478 7.80 -36.11 1.63
C PHE A 478 8.16 -35.92 0.16
N GLY A 479 7.24 -36.22 -0.75
CA GLY A 479 7.44 -36.04 -2.18
C GLY A 479 6.14 -35.94 -2.98
N GLU A 480 6.25 -35.55 -4.24
CA GLU A 480 5.14 -35.56 -5.19
C GLU A 480 5.46 -36.42 -6.43
N THR A 481 4.43 -36.98 -7.06
CA THR A 481 4.57 -37.82 -8.25
C THR A 481 3.27 -37.95 -9.01
N ILE A 482 3.35 -38.12 -10.33
CA ILE A 482 2.20 -38.45 -11.18
C ILE A 482 1.98 -39.97 -11.31
N HIS A 483 2.90 -40.80 -10.79
CA HIS A 483 2.83 -42.26 -10.87
C HIS A 483 3.21 -42.91 -9.52
N PRO A 484 2.35 -42.82 -8.49
CA PRO A 484 2.66 -43.28 -7.14
C PRO A 484 2.99 -44.77 -7.06
N GLU A 485 2.36 -45.60 -7.91
CA GLU A 485 2.57 -47.04 -7.99
C GLU A 485 3.90 -47.46 -8.62
N THR A 486 4.54 -46.58 -9.40
CA THR A 486 5.84 -46.88 -10.05
C THR A 486 6.99 -45.96 -9.61
N ARG A 487 6.72 -44.93 -8.80
CA ARG A 487 7.73 -43.95 -8.34
C ARG A 487 8.95 -44.59 -7.68
N TYR A 488 8.74 -45.66 -6.91
CA TYR A 488 9.80 -46.45 -6.30
C TYR A 488 9.66 -47.93 -6.66
N PRO A 489 10.75 -48.61 -7.07
CA PRO A 489 10.72 -50.06 -7.26
C PRO A 489 10.35 -50.77 -5.95
N LYS A 490 9.49 -51.79 -6.03
CA LYS A 490 9.10 -52.61 -4.86
C LYS A 490 10.31 -53.22 -4.13
N ALA A 491 11.36 -53.57 -4.88
CA ALA A 491 12.62 -54.07 -4.31
C ALA A 491 13.31 -53.02 -3.43
N PHE A 492 13.34 -51.74 -3.84
CA PHE A 492 13.90 -50.64 -3.05
C PHE A 492 13.10 -50.41 -1.76
N LEU A 493 11.77 -50.38 -1.85
CA LEU A 493 10.90 -50.21 -0.68
C LEU A 493 11.08 -51.36 0.31
N ASN A 494 11.16 -52.61 -0.16
CA ASN A 494 11.35 -53.76 0.71
C ASN A 494 12.77 -53.81 1.32
N GLN A 495 13.82 -53.51 0.55
CA GLN A 495 15.20 -53.50 1.03
C GLN A 495 15.44 -52.44 2.12
N ASN A 496 14.76 -51.30 2.04
CA ASN A 496 14.89 -50.21 3.00
C ASN A 496 13.80 -50.22 4.09
N ASN A 497 12.96 -51.25 4.12
CA ASN A 497 11.81 -51.37 5.03
C ASN A 497 10.85 -50.16 4.98
N LEU A 498 10.57 -49.64 3.79
CA LEU A 498 9.73 -48.46 3.54
C LEU A 498 8.41 -48.82 2.86
N GLU A 499 7.41 -47.99 3.08
CA GLU A 499 6.12 -47.99 2.39
C GLU A 499 5.82 -46.57 1.88
N LEU A 500 5.31 -46.47 0.65
CA LEU A 500 4.81 -45.21 0.10
C LEU A 500 3.32 -45.09 0.40
N GLN A 501 2.90 -43.98 0.98
CA GLN A 501 1.50 -43.67 1.25
C GLN A 501 1.12 -42.35 0.58
N VAL A 502 0.06 -42.36 -0.21
CA VAL A 502 -0.49 -41.15 -0.83
C VAL A 502 -1.36 -40.43 0.19
N ILE A 503 -1.11 -39.13 0.37
CA ILE A 503 -1.78 -38.30 1.37
C ILE A 503 -2.58 -37.16 0.73
N SER A 504 -2.23 -36.76 -0.50
CA SER A 504 -2.93 -35.70 -1.23
C SER A 504 -2.96 -36.01 -2.73
N ALA A 505 -4.00 -35.53 -3.44
CA ALA A 505 -4.15 -35.61 -4.88
C ALA A 505 -4.64 -34.26 -5.41
N GLY A 506 -4.12 -33.81 -6.55
CA GLY A 506 -4.47 -32.52 -7.15
C GLY A 506 -3.64 -32.22 -8.39
N SER A 507 -3.64 -30.96 -8.82
CA SER A 507 -2.75 -30.51 -9.89
C SER A 507 -1.28 -30.62 -9.49
N LYS A 508 -0.39 -30.59 -10.49
CA LYS A 508 1.06 -30.59 -10.24
C LYS A 508 1.50 -29.38 -9.40
N ALA A 509 0.88 -28.22 -9.60
CA ALA A 509 1.14 -27.02 -8.80
C ALA A 509 0.72 -27.19 -7.33
N GLU A 510 -0.48 -27.74 -7.09
CA GLU A 510 -1.01 -27.95 -5.72
C GLU A 510 -0.19 -28.99 -4.94
N THR A 511 0.18 -30.10 -5.59
CA THR A 511 0.97 -31.15 -4.92
C THR A 511 2.43 -30.75 -4.69
N HIS A 512 2.99 -29.89 -5.54
CA HIS A 512 4.30 -29.29 -5.32
C HIS A 512 4.29 -28.31 -4.14
N ALA A 513 3.27 -27.44 -4.05
CA ALA A 513 3.08 -26.55 -2.91
C ALA A 513 2.85 -27.33 -1.59
N TRP A 514 2.07 -28.41 -1.64
CA TRP A 514 1.83 -29.30 -0.51
C TRP A 514 3.14 -29.92 0.00
N GLN A 515 3.96 -30.48 -0.90
CA GLN A 515 5.23 -31.10 -0.50
C GLN A 515 6.14 -30.09 0.20
N HIS A 516 6.22 -28.86 -0.33
CA HIS A 516 7.03 -27.80 0.27
C HIS A 516 6.56 -27.49 1.69
N SER A 517 5.24 -27.32 1.90
CA SER A 517 4.66 -27.06 3.22
C SER A 517 5.02 -28.13 4.24
N MET A 518 4.90 -29.42 3.86
CA MET A 518 5.19 -30.54 4.77
C MET A 518 6.67 -30.61 5.17
N ILE A 519 7.59 -30.31 4.25
CA ILE A 519 9.03 -30.30 4.55
C ILE A 519 9.38 -29.14 5.48
N THR A 520 8.79 -27.97 5.25
CA THR A 520 9.00 -26.79 6.08
C THR A 520 8.45 -26.98 7.49
N GLU A 521 7.26 -27.56 7.64
CA GLU A 521 6.69 -27.89 8.96
C GLU A 521 7.56 -28.91 9.70
N TRP A 522 7.97 -29.99 9.04
CA TRP A 522 8.87 -30.97 9.64
C TRP A 522 10.19 -30.36 10.15
N TYR A 523 10.82 -29.49 9.35
CA TYR A 523 12.07 -28.85 9.75
C TYR A 523 11.89 -27.93 10.97
N LYS A 524 10.74 -27.26 11.10
CA LYS A 524 10.42 -26.45 12.28
C LYS A 524 10.32 -27.30 13.54
N ASP A 525 9.69 -28.46 13.44
CA ASP A 525 9.41 -29.32 14.60
C ASP A 525 10.65 -30.13 15.05
N PHE A 526 11.50 -30.55 14.10
CA PHE A 526 12.60 -31.48 14.37
C PHE A 526 14.01 -30.92 14.11
N GLY A 527 14.12 -29.68 13.60
CA GLY A 527 15.40 -29.02 13.32
C GLY A 527 16.28 -29.70 12.25
N THR A 528 15.77 -30.73 11.59
CA THR A 528 16.47 -31.55 10.60
C THR A 528 15.50 -31.95 9.48
N LEU A 529 16.01 -32.17 8.28
CA LEU A 529 15.19 -32.70 7.18
C LEU A 529 14.85 -34.17 7.42
N PRO A 530 13.72 -34.67 6.89
CA PRO A 530 13.44 -36.11 6.86
C PRO A 530 14.63 -36.86 6.24
N ALA A 531 14.98 -38.02 6.81
CA ALA A 531 16.26 -38.70 6.57
C ALA A 531 16.66 -38.91 5.10
N ILE A 532 15.69 -38.97 4.17
CA ILE A 532 15.93 -39.25 2.74
C ILE A 532 15.66 -38.01 1.86
N ASN A 533 15.25 -36.89 2.44
CA ASN A 533 15.13 -35.62 1.70
C ASN A 533 16.51 -34.98 1.50
N LYS A 534 16.88 -34.79 0.22
CA LYS A 534 18.21 -34.30 -0.18
C LYS A 534 18.33 -32.77 -0.16
N SER A 535 17.22 -32.05 -0.09
CA SER A 535 17.14 -30.59 -0.18
C SER A 535 15.75 -30.07 0.22
N PHE A 536 15.64 -28.76 0.43
CA PHE A 536 14.37 -28.02 0.54
C PHE A 536 13.68 -27.81 -0.84
N TRP A 537 14.36 -28.21 -1.91
CA TRP A 537 13.95 -28.11 -3.31
C TRP A 537 13.70 -29.50 -3.89
#